data_AF-A0A7X6B1R6-F1
#
_entry.id   AF-A0A7X6B1R6-F1
#
_cell.length_a   1.000
_cell.length_b   1.000
_cell.length_c   1.000
_cell.angle_alpha   90.00
_cell.angle_beta   90.00
_cell.angle_gamma   90.00
#
_symmetry.space_group_name_H-M   'P 1'
#
loop_
_entity.id
_entity.type
_entity.pdbx_description
1 polymer ?
#
loop_
_entity_poly.entity_id
_entity_poly.type
_entity_poly.pdbx_seq_one_letter_code
_entity_poly.pdbx_strand_id
1 'polypeptide(L)'
;MVEQVIADSKASALTHLPSGHFHANAAWLTLWAIAYNLLRAAGALASAFHAKATTATLRAHLVRVPARIARSARRLTLHLPRQWPWQDPWTQLLATLHTPPEAARRS
;
A
#
# COMPACT_ATOMS: atom_id res chain seq x y z
N MET A 1 -8.06 7.48 -14.03
CA MET A 1 -8.05 6.57 -12.85
C MET A 1 -8.49 5.17 -13.25
N VAL A 2 -9.64 4.97 -13.90
CA VAL A 2 -10.11 3.66 -14.39
C VAL A 2 -9.13 2.97 -15.35
N GLU A 3 -8.56 3.70 -16.32
CA GLU A 3 -7.57 3.13 -17.26
C GLU A 3 -6.33 2.54 -16.58
N GLN A 4 -5.88 3.19 -15.50
CA GLN A 4 -4.73 2.73 -14.72
C GLN A 4 -5.08 1.48 -13.92
N VAL A 5 -6.30 1.40 -13.38
CA VAL A 5 -6.84 0.19 -12.72
C VAL A 5 -6.85 -0.97 -13.70
N ILE A 6 -7.38 -0.76 -14.91
CA ILE A 6 -7.47 -1.79 -15.96
C ILE A 6 -6.07 -2.25 -16.38
N ALA A 7 -5.15 -1.32 -16.61
CA ALA A 7 -3.76 -1.64 -16.95
C ALA A 7 -3.08 -2.46 -15.85
N ASP A 8 -3.24 -2.07 -14.58
CA ASP A 8 -2.68 -2.80 -13.43
C ASP A 8 -3.35 -4.16 -13.19
N SER A 9 -4.66 -4.30 -13.46
CA SER A 9 -5.36 -5.60 -13.40
C SER A 9 -4.79 -6.55 -14.43
N LYS A 10 -4.64 -6.08 -15.68
CA LYS A 10 -4.10 -6.86 -16.78
C LYS A 10 -2.67 -7.29 -16.49
N ALA A 11 -1.82 -6.37 -16.04
CA ALA A 11 -0.42 -6.64 -15.73
C ALA A 11 -0.19 -7.47 -14.44
N SER A 12 -1.24 -7.80 -13.68
CA SER A 12 -1.11 -8.53 -12.41
C SER A 12 -2.16 -9.63 -12.30
N ALA A 13 -3.32 -9.35 -11.70
CA ALA A 13 -4.28 -10.40 -11.33
C ALA A 13 -4.78 -11.24 -12.50
N LEU A 14 -5.01 -10.62 -13.66
CA LEU A 14 -5.52 -11.34 -14.84
C LEU A 14 -4.43 -12.15 -15.55
N THR A 15 -3.15 -11.77 -15.42
CA THR A 15 -2.03 -12.52 -15.98
C THR A 15 -1.65 -13.73 -15.11
N HIS A 16 -2.01 -13.72 -13.83
CA HIS A 16 -1.61 -14.73 -12.83
C HIS A 16 -2.79 -15.46 -12.19
N LEU A 17 -3.86 -15.76 -12.95
CA LEU A 17 -4.99 -16.52 -12.41
C LEU A 17 -4.52 -17.88 -11.88
N PRO A 18 -4.74 -18.18 -10.59
CA PRO A 18 -4.10 -19.32 -9.92
C PRO A 18 -4.81 -20.66 -10.18
N SER A 19 -5.98 -20.68 -10.81
CA SER A 19 -6.79 -21.90 -10.97
C SER A 19 -7.66 -21.90 -12.22
N GLY A 20 -8.05 -23.09 -12.68
CA GLY A 20 -9.14 -23.27 -13.65
C GLY A 20 -10.54 -23.07 -13.06
N HIS A 21 -10.66 -22.97 -11.72
CA HIS A 21 -11.95 -22.81 -11.05
C HIS A 21 -12.38 -21.34 -10.93
N PHE A 22 -13.62 -21.07 -11.34
CA PHE A 22 -14.19 -19.72 -11.32
C PHE A 22 -14.18 -19.08 -9.93
N HIS A 23 -14.60 -19.80 -8.89
CA HIS A 23 -14.65 -19.27 -7.52
C HIS A 23 -13.28 -18.89 -6.96
N ALA A 24 -12.23 -19.67 -7.27
CA ALA A 24 -10.87 -19.35 -6.87
C ALA A 24 -10.36 -18.08 -7.58
N ASN A 25 -10.69 -17.93 -8.87
CA ASN A 25 -10.34 -16.72 -9.64
C ASN A 25 -11.12 -15.48 -9.17
N ALA A 26 -12.37 -15.65 -8.73
CA ALA A 26 -13.16 -14.58 -8.15
C ALA A 26 -12.56 -14.09 -6.82
N ALA A 27 -12.21 -15.01 -5.91
CA ALA A 27 -11.55 -14.68 -4.66
C ALA A 27 -10.20 -13.97 -4.90
N TRP A 28 -9.43 -14.44 -5.88
CA TRP A 28 -8.20 -13.80 -6.31
C TRP A 28 -8.42 -12.35 -6.79
N LEU A 29 -9.44 -12.11 -7.60
CA LEU A 29 -9.78 -10.76 -8.07
C LEU A 29 -10.20 -9.85 -6.91
N THR A 30 -10.97 -10.36 -5.95
CA THR A 30 -11.36 -9.61 -4.74
C THR A 30 -10.14 -9.21 -3.91
N LEU A 31 -9.21 -10.15 -3.68
CA LEU A 31 -7.97 -9.87 -2.95
C LEU A 31 -7.13 -8.81 -3.66
N TRP A 32 -7.00 -8.91 -4.98
CA TRP A 32 -6.30 -7.92 -5.78
C TRP A 32 -6.97 -6.53 -5.67
N ALA A 33 -8.30 -6.46 -5.76
CA ALA A 33 -9.04 -5.21 -5.67
C ALA A 33 -8.84 -4.53 -4.30
N ILE A 34 -8.89 -5.31 -3.21
CA ILE A 34 -8.59 -4.82 -1.86
C ILE A 34 -7.16 -4.28 -1.78
N ALA A 35 -6.17 -5.06 -2.21
CA ALA A 35 -4.77 -4.66 -2.19
C ALA A 35 -4.51 -3.39 -3.02
N TYR A 36 -5.14 -3.27 -4.19
CA TYR A 36 -5.07 -2.10 -5.04
C TYR A 36 -5.65 -0.87 -4.32
N ASN A 37 -6.85 -0.97 -3.77
CA ASN A 37 -7.49 0.14 -3.06
C ASN A 37 -6.67 0.61 -1.85
N LEU A 38 -6.11 -0.33 -1.08
CA LEU A 38 -5.23 -0.02 0.05
C LEU A 38 -3.97 0.71 -0.42
N LEU A 39 -3.35 0.26 -1.51
CA LEU A 39 -2.15 0.91 -2.03
C LEU A 39 -2.45 2.31 -2.57
N ARG A 40 -3.63 2.52 -3.18
CA ARG A 40 -4.08 3.85 -3.62
C ARG A 40 -4.34 4.79 -2.44
N ALA A 41 -4.99 4.31 -1.39
CA ALA A 41 -5.21 5.07 -0.16
C ALA A 41 -3.86 5.45 0.49
N ALA A 42 -2.94 4.48 0.61
CA ALA A 42 -1.60 4.75 1.14
C ALA A 42 -0.84 5.79 0.30
N GLY A 43 -0.92 5.72 -1.02
CA GLY A 43 -0.33 6.73 -1.91
C GLY A 43 -0.90 8.13 -1.69
N ALA A 44 -2.22 8.23 -1.49
CA ALA A 44 -2.88 9.51 -1.22
C ALA A 44 -2.47 10.12 0.14
N LEU A 45 -2.28 9.28 1.17
CA LEU A 45 -1.83 9.72 2.49
C LEU A 45 -0.34 10.07 2.52
N ALA A 46 0.48 9.40 1.69
CA ALA A 46 1.93 9.58 1.67
C ALA A 46 2.37 10.95 1.13
N SER A 47 1.86 11.37 -0.04
CA SER A 47 2.06 12.73 -0.57
C SER A 47 1.22 13.00 -1.82
N ALA A 48 1.11 14.28 -2.22
CA ALA A 48 0.43 14.68 -3.46
C ALA A 48 1.05 14.06 -4.73
N PHE A 49 2.36 13.78 -4.72
CA PHE A 49 3.03 13.07 -5.81
C PHE A 49 2.56 11.60 -5.86
N HIS A 50 2.58 10.91 -4.72
CA HIS A 50 2.18 9.51 -4.63
C HIS A 50 0.68 9.32 -4.91
N ALA A 51 -0.17 10.31 -4.62
CA ALA A 51 -1.59 10.29 -4.96
C ALA A 51 -1.84 10.09 -6.47
N LYS A 52 -0.94 10.61 -7.32
CA LYS A 52 -1.02 10.53 -8.79
C LYS A 52 -0.11 9.45 -9.41
N ALA A 53 0.70 8.77 -8.60
CA ALA A 53 1.70 7.82 -9.08
C ALA A 53 1.08 6.51 -9.60
N THR A 54 1.88 5.76 -10.38
CA THR A 54 1.50 4.41 -10.82
C THR A 54 1.57 3.41 -9.67
N THR A 55 0.80 2.31 -9.74
CA THR A 55 0.85 1.24 -8.74
C THR A 55 2.25 0.62 -8.64
N ALA A 56 2.97 0.54 -9.76
CA ALA A 56 4.36 0.11 -9.79
C ALA A 56 5.27 1.06 -8.99
N THR A 57 5.13 2.37 -9.20
CA THR A 57 5.86 3.40 -8.43
C THR A 57 5.52 3.34 -6.94
N LEU A 58 4.23 3.25 -6.60
CA LEU A 58 3.79 3.10 -5.21
C LEU A 58 4.38 1.85 -4.56
N ARG A 59 4.40 0.72 -5.27
CA ARG A 59 5.02 -0.52 -4.78
C ARG A 59 6.52 -0.37 -4.57
N ALA A 60 7.22 0.30 -5.48
CA ALA A 60 8.66 0.53 -5.35
C ALA A 60 9.00 1.44 -4.17
N HIS A 61 8.23 2.53 -3.98
CA HIS A 61 8.57 3.57 -3.00
C HIS A 61 8.01 3.31 -1.60
N LEU A 62 6.83 2.69 -1.49
CA LEU A 62 6.13 2.53 -0.21
C LEU A 62 6.14 1.10 0.32
N VAL A 63 6.24 0.09 -0.57
CA VAL A 63 6.14 -1.33 -0.19
C VAL A 63 7.50 -2.03 -0.21
N ARG A 64 8.28 -1.90 -1.29
CA ARG A 64 9.62 -2.50 -1.45
C ARG A 64 10.72 -1.67 -0.79
N VAL A 65 10.43 -1.06 0.35
CA VAL A 65 11.43 -0.32 1.14
C VAL A 65 12.41 -1.34 1.73
N PRO A 66 13.74 -1.13 1.67
CA PRO A 66 14.74 -2.03 2.25
C PRO A 66 14.80 -1.85 3.77
N ALA A 67 13.65 -1.99 4.41
CA ALA A 67 13.46 -1.81 5.83
C ALA A 67 13.55 -3.16 6.55
N ARG A 68 14.24 -3.21 7.68
CA ARG A 68 14.34 -4.43 8.49
C ARG A 68 13.29 -4.38 9.60
N ILE A 69 12.47 -5.42 9.67
CA ILE A 69 11.47 -5.57 10.73
C ILE A 69 12.12 -6.30 11.90
N ALA A 70 12.29 -5.61 13.02
CA ALA A 70 12.61 -6.21 14.31
C ALA A 70 11.32 -6.40 15.13
N ARG A 71 11.15 -7.59 15.71
CA ARG A 71 10.04 -7.90 16.62
C ARG A 71 10.60 -8.14 18.02
N SER A 72 10.13 -7.39 19.00
CA SER A 72 10.46 -7.62 20.41
C SER A 72 9.19 -7.56 21.24
N ALA A 73 8.88 -8.65 21.94
CA ALA A 73 7.65 -8.83 22.70
C ALA A 73 6.39 -8.40 21.91
N ARG A 74 5.76 -7.27 22.30
CA ARG A 74 4.58 -6.69 21.65
C ARG A 74 4.88 -5.47 20.76
N ARG A 75 6.15 -5.25 20.42
CA ARG A 75 6.61 -4.11 19.64
C ARG A 75 7.18 -4.57 18.29
N LEU A 76 6.61 -4.02 17.22
CA LEU A 76 7.20 -4.03 15.89
C LEU A 76 8.05 -2.77 15.74
N THR A 77 9.34 -2.93 15.49
CA THR A 77 10.26 -1.84 15.20
C THR A 77 10.74 -2.00 13.77
N LEU A 78 10.50 -0.97 12.96
CA LEU A 78 10.99 -0.95 11.58
C LEU A 78 12.26 -0.10 11.50
N HIS A 79 13.37 -0.72 11.13
CA HIS A 79 14.61 -0.02 10.85
C HIS A 79 14.64 0.38 9.38
N LEU A 80 14.48 1.68 9.15
CA LEU A 80 14.55 2.27 7.81
C LEU A 80 16.01 2.53 7.39
N PRO A 81 16.30 2.47 6.08
CA PRO A 81 17.56 2.99 5.56
C PRO A 81 17.71 4.49 5.88
N ARG A 82 18.95 4.96 6.08
CA ARG A 82 19.22 6.39 6.27
C ARG A 82 19.33 7.10 4.91
N GLN A 83 18.83 8.34 4.82
CA GLN A 83 19.00 9.23 3.65
C GLN A 83 18.43 8.67 2.33
N TRP A 84 17.35 7.89 2.39
CA TRP A 84 16.70 7.37 1.19
C TRP A 84 15.62 8.34 0.66
N PRO A 85 15.40 8.43 -0.66
CA PRO A 85 14.62 9.53 -1.27
C PRO A 85 13.14 9.62 -0.85
N TRP A 86 12.55 8.54 -0.34
CA TRP A 86 11.11 8.49 0.01
C TRP A 86 10.87 8.41 1.52
N GLN A 87 11.88 8.75 2.33
CA GLN A 87 11.80 8.74 3.78
C GLN A 87 10.65 9.60 4.32
N ASP A 88 10.55 10.85 3.84
CA ASP A 88 9.55 11.80 4.30
C ASP A 88 8.11 11.35 3.97
N PRO A 89 7.76 11.03 2.71
CA PRO A 89 6.41 10.57 2.39
C PRO A 89 6.05 9.25 3.08
N TRP A 90 7.02 8.35 3.30
CA TRP A 90 6.80 7.12 4.04
C TRP A 90 6.54 7.37 5.53
N THR A 91 7.28 8.31 6.13
CA THR A 91 7.10 8.71 7.54
C THR A 91 5.76 9.42 7.73
N GLN A 92 5.37 10.28 6.79
CA GLN A 92 4.07 10.93 6.77
C GLN A 92 2.93 9.91 6.74
N LEU A 93 3.01 8.92 5.84
CA LEU A 93 2.04 7.83 5.77
C LEU A 93 1.88 7.14 7.14
N LEU A 94 2.99 6.74 7.78
CA LEU A 94 2.95 6.09 9.08
C LEU A 94 2.39 6.99 10.17
N ALA A 95 2.79 8.26 10.21
CA ALA A 95 2.27 9.21 11.17
C ALA A 95 0.74 9.28 11.05
N THR A 96 0.20 9.44 9.83
CA THR A 96 -1.25 9.50 9.60
C THR A 96 -1.98 8.21 9.97
N LEU A 97 -1.41 7.03 9.68
CA LEU A 97 -2.02 5.74 10.03
C LEU A 97 -2.01 5.44 11.53
N HIS A 98 -1.04 5.98 12.27
CA HIS A 98 -0.87 5.75 13.70
C HIS A 98 -1.32 6.93 14.56
N THR A 99 -1.81 8.03 13.96
CA THR A 99 -2.51 9.08 14.70
C THR A 99 -3.69 8.44 15.42
N PRO A 100 -3.83 8.57 16.75
CA PRO A 100 -5.02 8.12 17.45
C PRO A 100 -6.25 8.77 16.78
N PRO A 101 -7.34 8.03 16.54
CA PRO A 101 -8.56 8.67 16.07
C PRO A 101 -8.89 9.81 17.04
N GLU A 102 -9.22 10.97 16.50
CA GLU A 102 -9.57 12.15 17.31
C GLU A 102 -10.78 11.76 18.17
N ALA A 103 -10.51 11.30 19.39
CA ALA A 103 -11.54 10.81 20.29
C ALA A 103 -12.50 11.97 20.49
N ALA A 104 -13.73 11.79 19.99
CA ALA A 104 -14.90 12.63 20.17
C ALA A 104 -14.61 13.80 21.11
N ARG A 105 -14.14 14.92 20.54
CA ARG A 105 -14.05 16.19 21.25
C ARG A 105 -15.48 16.67 21.43
N ARG A 106 -16.19 16.04 22.37
CA ARG A 106 -17.50 16.44 22.86
C ARG A 106 -17.32 17.81 23.48
N SER A 107 -17.87 18.82 22.82
CA SER A 107 -18.37 20.05 23.45
C SER A 107 -19.88 19.97 23.43
#